data_AF-A0A3D8J296-F1
#
_entry.id   AF-A0A3D8J296-F1
#
_cell.length_a   1.000
_cell.length_b   1.000
_cell.length_c   1.000
_cell.angle_alpha   90.00
_cell.angle_beta   90.00
_cell.angle_gamma   90.00
#
_symmetry.space_group_name_H-M   'P 1'
#
loop_
_entity.id
_entity.type
_entity.pdbx_description
1 polymer ?
#
loop_
_entity_poly.entity_id
_entity_poly.type
_entity_poly.pdbx_seq_one_letter_code
_entity_poly.pdbx_strand_id
1 'polypeptide(L)'
;MREIKIFIVVAFIIGVMYYGVEPLAHHAMHPATAPSDYAFKDLEKLGKIDVESGDAYEGRELFANNCASCHTLSSQSEAVFNSRNPKTVQPVGEGGVVPPDLSNAGLIFDSHFLAHFIKDPVRASLLNSKFQVSCEGLDEHAMATCESSNAGKETYPMNAFNGILSDKEIADIVAFLKVIAPKQISDKEVFIESCNRCHSAIYDKNQYDSKFYAAHNAQVQPLINRAENDGEEMLIASLSEQDASFLNSLLAQAKSKEKSALTESEIDEHNDSINDKTIEHYGVLNLLRNSLLESTFNKEGLQAATDSNLIKAYLGNNPPDLSMVIRSKGTHELAAFINNPQRVPLIEIQQSIINKLVKDKREEEKAALSPNLSQKEKEALYKQIDLRDAQYYHIALPANTAKSPWQSNDDYTNMAQEMGVMPQGKSMPRVGLTKQAEAQVISYLQTIGDSKKEDRDSLGLWFIAFFVLLSALAYMWKTKIWRDLH
;
A
#
# COMPACT_ATOMS: atom_id res chain seq x y z
N MET A 1 -20.50 49.00 -15.70
CA MET A 1 -21.43 47.85 -15.82
C MET A 1 -21.05 46.87 -16.94
N ARG A 2 -20.52 47.31 -18.09
CA ARG A 2 -20.14 46.42 -19.20
C ARG A 2 -19.03 45.43 -18.81
N GLU A 3 -18.03 45.86 -18.04
CA GLU A 3 -16.95 44.95 -17.61
C GLU A 3 -17.40 43.95 -16.55
N ILE A 4 -18.29 44.34 -15.63
CA ILE A 4 -18.88 43.41 -14.65
C ILE A 4 -19.70 42.33 -15.38
N LYS A 5 -20.45 42.70 -16.43
CA LYS A 5 -21.15 41.72 -17.28
C LYS A 5 -20.17 40.77 -17.97
N ILE A 6 -19.04 41.27 -18.49
CA ILE A 6 -17.99 40.43 -19.09
C ILE A 6 -17.39 39.49 -18.05
N PHE A 7 -17.07 39.98 -16.85
CA PHE A 7 -16.55 39.16 -15.76
C PHE A 7 -17.54 38.05 -15.36
N ILE A 8 -18.83 38.36 -15.20
CA ILE A 8 -19.86 37.37 -14.88
C ILE A 8 -19.95 36.30 -15.98
N VAL A 9 -19.89 36.69 -17.25
CA VAL A 9 -19.89 35.74 -18.37
C VAL A 9 -18.66 34.85 -18.34
N VAL A 10 -17.47 35.39 -18.12
CA VAL A 10 -16.23 34.62 -18.02
C VAL A 10 -16.26 33.68 -16.80
N ALA A 11 -16.66 34.18 -15.64
CA ALA A 11 -16.80 33.37 -14.42
C ALA A 11 -17.82 32.25 -14.60
N PHE A 12 -18.94 32.52 -15.29
CA PHE A 12 -19.93 31.51 -15.63
C PHE A 12 -19.36 30.45 -16.58
N ILE A 13 -18.65 30.84 -17.65
CA ILE A 13 -18.03 29.88 -18.58
C ILE A 13 -16.99 29.03 -17.86
N ILE A 14 -16.13 29.63 -17.04
CA ILE A 14 -15.15 28.90 -16.23
C ILE A 14 -15.86 27.93 -15.28
N GLY A 15 -16.94 28.39 -14.62
CA GLY A 15 -17.76 27.54 -13.75
C GLY A 15 -18.38 26.36 -14.49
N VAL A 16 -18.93 26.57 -15.70
CA VAL A 16 -19.47 25.52 -16.56
C VAL A 16 -18.37 24.56 -17.02
N MET A 17 -17.18 25.05 -17.35
CA MET A 17 -16.05 24.18 -17.69
C MET A 17 -15.62 23.34 -16.50
N TYR A 18 -15.48 23.94 -15.32
CA TYR A 18 -15.08 23.26 -14.10
C TYR A 18 -16.14 22.22 -13.66
N TYR A 19 -17.41 22.59 -13.55
CA TYR A 19 -18.46 21.67 -13.11
C TYR A 19 -19.02 20.75 -14.21
N GLY A 20 -18.80 21.05 -15.48
CA GLY A 20 -19.34 20.28 -16.60
C GLY A 20 -18.30 19.41 -17.29
N VAL A 21 -17.16 20.00 -17.69
CA VAL A 21 -16.13 19.29 -18.45
C VAL A 21 -15.32 18.37 -17.53
N GLU A 22 -14.97 18.81 -16.33
CA GLU A 22 -14.15 17.99 -15.41
C GLU A 22 -14.87 16.69 -15.00
N PRO A 23 -16.16 16.65 -14.59
CA PRO A 23 -16.83 15.39 -14.28
C PRO A 23 -17.00 14.49 -15.51
N LEU A 24 -17.28 15.08 -16.69
CA LEU A 24 -17.40 14.32 -17.93
C LEU A 24 -16.05 13.68 -18.32
N ALA A 25 -14.97 14.45 -18.21
CA ALA A 25 -13.62 13.99 -18.47
C ALA A 25 -13.20 12.91 -17.46
N HIS A 26 -13.53 13.08 -16.17
CA HIS A 26 -13.29 12.06 -15.15
C HIS A 26 -14.06 10.77 -15.44
N HIS A 27 -15.34 10.84 -15.81
CA HIS A 27 -16.14 9.66 -16.16
C HIS A 27 -15.60 8.96 -17.43
N ALA A 28 -15.20 9.70 -18.45
CA ALA A 28 -14.69 9.13 -19.70
C ALA A 28 -13.29 8.52 -19.57
N MET A 29 -12.41 9.12 -18.75
CA MET A 29 -11.02 8.68 -18.58
C MET A 29 -10.83 7.69 -17.41
N HIS A 30 -11.80 7.58 -16.51
CA HIS A 30 -11.80 6.61 -15.41
C HIS A 30 -13.03 5.71 -15.52
N PRO A 31 -13.01 4.71 -16.42
CA PRO A 31 -14.09 3.76 -16.55
C PRO A 31 -14.34 3.05 -15.21
N ALA A 32 -15.60 2.66 -14.98
CA ALA A 32 -15.99 1.99 -13.75
C ALA A 32 -15.19 0.69 -13.54
N THR A 33 -14.84 0.46 -12.28
CA THR A 33 -14.14 -0.73 -11.81
C THR A 33 -14.86 -1.25 -10.57
N ALA A 34 -14.59 -2.49 -10.17
CA ALA A 34 -14.96 -2.94 -8.83
C ALA A 34 -14.31 -2.04 -7.74
N PRO A 35 -15.02 -1.71 -6.66
CA PRO A 35 -14.44 -1.02 -5.50
C PRO A 35 -13.46 -1.93 -4.76
N SER A 36 -12.57 -1.35 -3.93
CA SER A 36 -11.75 -2.14 -2.99
C SER A 36 -12.63 -2.85 -1.98
N ASP A 37 -12.48 -4.17 -1.89
CA ASP A 37 -13.13 -4.99 -0.86
C ASP A 37 -12.16 -5.28 0.28
N TYR A 38 -12.33 -4.57 1.39
CA TYR A 38 -11.52 -4.77 2.60
C TYR A 38 -11.96 -5.98 3.43
N ALA A 39 -13.06 -6.65 3.06
CA ALA A 39 -13.46 -7.91 3.67
C ALA A 39 -12.99 -9.14 2.86
N PHE A 40 -12.38 -8.92 1.69
CA PHE A 40 -11.81 -9.96 0.82
C PHE A 40 -12.79 -11.12 0.58
N LYS A 41 -14.05 -10.79 0.27
CA LYS A 41 -15.16 -11.74 0.10
C LYS A 41 -14.98 -12.66 -1.10
N ASP A 42 -14.14 -12.27 -2.04
CA ASP A 42 -13.72 -13.14 -3.15
C ASP A 42 -12.97 -14.38 -2.67
N LEU A 43 -12.31 -14.30 -1.51
CA LEU A 43 -11.55 -15.42 -0.93
C LEU A 43 -12.45 -16.49 -0.29
N GLU A 44 -13.73 -16.20 0.00
CA GLU A 44 -14.67 -17.21 0.54
C GLU A 44 -14.84 -18.43 -0.39
N LYS A 45 -14.51 -18.27 -1.68
CA LYS A 45 -14.48 -19.37 -2.66
C LYS A 45 -13.41 -20.42 -2.37
N LEU A 46 -12.40 -20.08 -1.56
CA LEU A 46 -11.31 -20.95 -1.13
C LEU A 46 -11.59 -21.62 0.22
N GLY A 47 -12.78 -21.39 0.79
CA GLY A 47 -13.20 -21.89 2.10
C GLY A 47 -13.74 -20.75 2.97
N LYS A 48 -14.53 -21.11 3.97
CA LYS A 48 -15.02 -20.16 4.99
C LYS A 48 -14.27 -20.42 6.28
N ILE A 49 -13.11 -19.79 6.41
CA ILE A 49 -12.25 -19.91 7.60
C ILE A 49 -12.82 -19.02 8.71
N ASP A 50 -13.19 -19.61 9.85
CA ASP A 50 -13.69 -18.88 11.00
C ASP A 50 -12.54 -18.31 11.85
N VAL A 51 -11.97 -17.20 11.38
CA VAL A 51 -10.84 -16.50 12.00
C VAL A 51 -11.15 -15.91 13.38
N GLU A 52 -12.42 -15.70 13.72
CA GLU A 52 -12.82 -15.14 15.02
C GLU A 52 -12.82 -16.19 16.14
N SER A 53 -12.90 -17.48 15.78
CA SER A 53 -12.87 -18.61 16.71
C SER A 53 -11.47 -19.15 17.02
N GLY A 54 -10.43 -18.50 16.49
CA GLY A 54 -9.04 -18.94 16.63
C GLY A 54 -8.52 -18.89 18.06
N ASP A 55 -7.71 -19.87 18.44
CA ASP A 55 -7.01 -19.98 19.72
C ASP A 55 -5.55 -19.54 19.58
N ALA A 56 -5.21 -18.42 20.20
CA ALA A 56 -3.87 -17.85 20.13
C ALA A 56 -2.79 -18.70 20.82
N TYR A 57 -3.15 -19.55 21.77
CA TYR A 57 -2.19 -20.43 22.45
C TYR A 57 -1.78 -21.58 21.53
N GLU A 58 -2.76 -22.27 20.93
CA GLU A 58 -2.49 -23.29 19.90
C GLU A 58 -1.79 -22.67 18.68
N GLY A 59 -2.22 -21.47 18.28
CA GLY A 59 -1.62 -20.71 17.19
C GLY A 59 -0.14 -20.42 17.37
N ARG A 60 0.32 -20.20 18.60
CA ARG A 60 1.73 -19.99 18.93
C ARG A 60 2.57 -21.22 18.62
N GLU A 61 2.12 -22.40 19.04
CA GLU A 61 2.82 -23.67 18.79
C GLU A 61 2.79 -24.02 17.29
N LEU A 62 1.65 -23.82 16.63
CA LEU A 62 1.52 -24.01 15.19
C LEU A 62 2.47 -23.08 14.40
N PHE A 63 2.58 -21.81 14.79
CA PHE A 63 3.52 -20.87 14.16
C PHE A 63 4.98 -21.31 14.38
N ALA A 64 5.35 -21.71 15.59
CA ALA A 64 6.69 -22.18 15.91
C ALA A 64 7.09 -23.37 15.02
N ASN A 65 6.16 -24.31 14.80
CA ASN A 65 6.41 -25.53 14.03
C ASN A 65 6.38 -25.32 12.51
N ASN A 66 5.60 -24.37 12.00
CA ASN A 66 5.31 -24.26 10.56
C ASN A 66 5.84 -22.98 9.91
N CYS A 67 6.02 -21.89 10.66
CA CYS A 67 6.31 -20.57 10.10
C CYS A 67 7.68 -20.02 10.56
N ALA A 68 8.11 -20.33 11.78
CA ALA A 68 9.30 -19.74 12.41
C ALA A 68 10.64 -20.15 11.75
N SER A 69 10.65 -21.18 10.91
CA SER A 69 11.82 -21.54 10.08
C SER A 69 12.12 -20.51 8.99
N CYS A 70 11.11 -19.72 8.61
CA CYS A 70 11.14 -18.78 7.50
C CYS A 70 10.90 -17.33 7.91
N HIS A 71 10.03 -17.12 8.90
CA HIS A 71 9.63 -15.81 9.42
C HIS A 71 10.18 -15.58 10.82
N THR A 72 10.34 -14.31 11.18
CA THR A 72 10.69 -13.89 12.54
C THR A 72 9.50 -13.28 13.26
N LEU A 73 9.53 -13.31 14.60
CA LEU A 73 8.64 -12.53 15.46
C LEU A 73 9.47 -11.76 16.49
N SER A 74 9.98 -10.60 16.08
CA SER A 74 10.78 -9.71 16.93
C SER A 74 10.07 -9.26 18.22
N SER A 75 8.74 -9.29 18.23
CA SER A 75 7.92 -9.04 19.44
C SER A 75 8.01 -10.15 20.49
N GLN A 76 8.46 -11.35 20.11
CA GLN A 76 8.59 -12.51 20.99
C GLN A 76 10.06 -12.70 21.38
N SER A 77 10.33 -12.97 22.66
CA SER A 77 11.70 -13.08 23.18
C SER A 77 12.34 -14.45 22.95
N GLU A 78 11.54 -15.46 22.68
CA GLU A 78 11.96 -16.85 22.62
C GLU A 78 12.75 -17.15 21.35
N ALA A 79 13.89 -17.84 21.49
CA ALA A 79 14.83 -18.09 20.42
C ALA A 79 14.22 -18.81 19.20
N VAL A 80 13.20 -19.65 19.43
CA VAL A 80 12.50 -20.37 18.36
C VAL A 80 11.94 -19.42 17.30
N PHE A 81 11.50 -18.21 17.69
CA PHE A 81 10.88 -17.25 16.77
C PHE A 81 11.88 -16.30 16.09
N ASN A 82 13.15 -16.31 16.49
CA ASN A 82 14.16 -15.34 16.02
C ASN A 82 15.50 -16.00 15.66
N SER A 83 15.49 -17.29 15.36
CA SER A 83 16.71 -18.06 15.03
C SER A 83 17.22 -17.78 13.60
N ARG A 84 16.36 -17.31 12.71
CA ARG A 84 16.69 -16.98 11.31
C ARG A 84 17.25 -15.57 11.18
N ASN A 85 18.24 -15.39 10.29
CA ASN A 85 18.67 -14.05 9.89
C ASN A 85 17.58 -13.36 9.04
N PRO A 86 17.02 -12.22 9.49
CA PRO A 86 15.90 -11.55 8.83
C PRO A 86 16.26 -10.93 7.48
N LYS A 87 17.55 -10.79 7.13
CA LYS A 87 18.02 -10.28 5.83
C LYS A 87 18.28 -11.38 4.82
N THR A 88 18.21 -12.65 5.22
CA THR A 88 18.46 -13.76 4.31
C THR A 88 17.35 -13.84 3.28
N VAL A 89 17.72 -13.87 2.01
CA VAL A 89 16.81 -14.13 0.89
C VAL A 89 16.51 -15.63 0.85
N GLN A 90 15.25 -16.03 0.63
CA GLN A 90 14.94 -17.44 0.42
C GLN A 90 15.44 -17.90 -0.96
N PRO A 91 16.13 -19.06 -1.06
CA PRO A 91 16.60 -19.57 -2.33
C PRO A 91 15.44 -20.17 -3.11
N VAL A 92 14.90 -19.42 -4.07
CA VAL A 92 14.16 -19.96 -5.21
C VAL A 92 14.82 -19.37 -6.44
N GLY A 93 15.04 -20.18 -7.48
CA GLY A 93 15.89 -19.86 -8.64
C GLY A 93 15.90 -18.37 -9.04
N GLU A 94 17.10 -17.82 -9.24
CA GLU A 94 17.43 -16.45 -9.69
C GLU A 94 16.62 -15.25 -9.14
N GLY A 95 15.82 -15.38 -8.08
CA GLY A 95 14.91 -14.29 -7.68
C GLY A 95 14.13 -14.49 -6.37
N GLY A 96 14.84 -14.67 -5.26
CA GLY A 96 14.20 -14.76 -3.94
C GLY A 96 13.80 -13.39 -3.35
N VAL A 97 12.82 -13.39 -2.45
CA VAL A 97 12.46 -12.25 -1.60
C VAL A 97 12.84 -12.51 -0.15
N VAL A 98 13.08 -11.44 0.61
CA VAL A 98 13.30 -11.53 2.06
C VAL A 98 11.93 -11.78 2.73
N PRO A 99 11.74 -12.87 3.50
CA PRO A 99 10.55 -13.06 4.32
C PRO A 99 10.42 -11.95 5.36
N PRO A 100 9.22 -11.37 5.56
CA PRO A 100 9.00 -10.35 6.58
C PRO A 100 9.04 -10.93 8.00
N ASP A 101 9.34 -10.06 8.96
CA ASP A 101 8.93 -10.23 10.34
C ASP A 101 7.40 -10.11 10.43
N LEU A 102 6.75 -10.94 11.23
CA LEU A 102 5.29 -11.00 11.30
C LEU A 102 4.71 -10.41 12.60
N SER A 103 5.53 -9.75 13.42
CA SER A 103 5.09 -9.18 14.71
C SER A 103 3.94 -8.19 14.56
N ASN A 104 3.88 -7.46 13.45
CA ASN A 104 2.85 -6.45 13.19
C ASN A 104 1.74 -6.95 12.26
N ALA A 105 1.82 -8.21 11.79
CA ALA A 105 0.96 -8.71 10.72
C ALA A 105 -0.52 -8.68 11.10
N GLY A 106 -0.85 -9.06 12.34
CA GLY A 106 -2.23 -9.08 12.83
C GLY A 106 -2.88 -7.70 13.01
N LEU A 107 -2.10 -6.61 12.94
CA LEU A 107 -2.60 -5.23 12.91
C LEU A 107 -2.75 -4.70 11.48
N ILE A 108 -1.78 -5.00 10.61
CA ILE A 108 -1.64 -4.40 9.27
C ILE A 108 -2.56 -5.09 8.26
N PHE A 109 -2.58 -6.42 8.27
CA PHE A 109 -3.30 -7.21 7.28
C PHE A 109 -4.64 -7.67 7.83
N ASP A 110 -5.63 -7.73 6.96
CA ASP A 110 -6.94 -8.25 7.33
C ASP A 110 -6.87 -9.74 7.71
N SER A 111 -7.59 -10.13 8.77
CA SER A 111 -7.52 -11.51 9.30
C SER A 111 -8.05 -12.54 8.30
N HIS A 112 -9.09 -12.20 7.54
CA HIS A 112 -9.64 -13.10 6.51
C HIS A 112 -8.66 -13.22 5.34
N PHE A 113 -8.03 -12.11 4.92
CA PHE A 113 -6.94 -12.17 3.95
C PHE A 113 -5.76 -13.02 4.43
N LEU A 114 -5.26 -12.80 5.66
CA LEU A 114 -4.12 -13.53 6.22
C LEU A 114 -4.37 -15.03 6.26
N ALA A 115 -5.55 -15.46 6.72
CA ALA A 115 -5.91 -16.87 6.78
C ALA A 115 -5.88 -17.52 5.38
N HIS A 116 -6.46 -16.85 4.39
CA HIS A 116 -6.46 -17.33 3.01
C HIS A 116 -5.09 -17.24 2.34
N PHE A 117 -4.25 -16.27 2.73
CA PHE A 117 -2.87 -16.16 2.25
C PHE A 117 -2.00 -17.29 2.79
N ILE A 118 -2.17 -17.70 4.05
CA ILE A 118 -1.52 -18.90 4.61
C ILE A 118 -2.00 -20.15 3.85
N LYS A 119 -3.32 -20.26 3.61
CA LYS A 119 -3.92 -21.40 2.91
C LYS A 119 -3.42 -21.53 1.47
N ASP A 120 -3.55 -20.48 0.67
CA ASP A 120 -3.15 -20.42 -0.73
C ASP A 120 -2.65 -19.01 -1.08
N PRO A 121 -1.34 -18.73 -0.93
CA PRO A 121 -0.81 -17.38 -1.09
C PRO A 121 -0.93 -16.87 -2.52
N VAL A 122 -0.95 -17.76 -3.53
CA VAL A 122 -1.01 -17.38 -4.94
C VAL A 122 -2.39 -16.91 -5.32
N ARG A 123 -3.44 -17.61 -4.88
CA ARG A 123 -4.82 -17.15 -5.13
C ARG A 123 -5.14 -15.93 -4.28
N ALA A 124 -4.74 -15.91 -3.00
CA ALA A 124 -4.97 -14.77 -2.12
C ALA A 124 -4.32 -13.47 -2.62
N SER A 125 -3.09 -13.55 -3.15
CA SER A 125 -2.36 -12.40 -3.69
C SER A 125 -2.69 -12.05 -5.14
N LEU A 126 -3.62 -12.78 -5.78
CA LEU A 126 -3.95 -12.65 -7.20
C LEU A 126 -2.69 -12.79 -8.09
N LEU A 127 -1.97 -13.90 -7.99
CA LEU A 127 -0.80 -14.17 -8.83
C LEU A 127 -0.89 -15.50 -9.61
N ASN A 128 -2.07 -16.10 -9.65
CA ASN A 128 -2.35 -17.39 -10.29
C ASN A 128 -2.17 -17.39 -11.82
N SER A 129 -1.93 -16.24 -12.46
CA SER A 129 -1.54 -16.18 -13.88
C SER A 129 -0.05 -16.47 -14.10
N LYS A 130 0.80 -16.24 -13.09
CA LYS A 130 2.24 -16.49 -13.15
C LYS A 130 2.65 -17.74 -12.35
N PHE A 131 2.09 -17.91 -11.16
CA PHE A 131 2.50 -18.98 -10.26
C PHE A 131 1.47 -20.12 -10.17
N GLN A 132 1.98 -21.31 -9.89
CA GLN A 132 1.19 -22.50 -9.60
C GLN A 132 0.35 -22.30 -8.34
N VAL A 133 -0.91 -22.73 -8.37
CA VAL A 133 -1.82 -22.72 -7.22
C VAL A 133 -1.90 -24.09 -6.57
N SER A 134 -2.34 -24.16 -5.30
CA SER A 134 -2.58 -25.46 -4.65
C SER A 134 -3.77 -26.16 -5.28
N CYS A 135 -3.58 -27.43 -5.65
CA CYS A 135 -4.64 -28.34 -6.12
C CYS A 135 -5.09 -29.33 -5.03
N GLU A 136 -4.50 -29.24 -3.83
CA GLU A 136 -4.81 -30.12 -2.70
C GLU A 136 -6.26 -29.94 -2.23
N GLY A 137 -6.90 -31.06 -1.86
CA GLY A 137 -8.28 -31.07 -1.36
C GLY A 137 -9.38 -30.91 -2.41
N LEU A 138 -9.04 -30.90 -3.71
CA LEU A 138 -10.00 -30.91 -4.82
C LEU A 138 -10.46 -32.34 -5.15
N ASP A 139 -11.68 -32.47 -5.69
CA ASP A 139 -12.13 -33.75 -6.27
C ASP A 139 -11.33 -34.09 -7.55
N GLU A 140 -11.44 -35.34 -8.01
CA GLU A 140 -10.62 -35.86 -9.12
C GLU A 140 -10.75 -35.03 -10.41
N HIS A 141 -11.93 -34.52 -10.72
CA HIS A 141 -12.16 -33.73 -11.93
C HIS A 141 -11.62 -32.30 -11.78
N ALA A 142 -11.85 -31.67 -10.64
CA ALA A 142 -11.34 -30.34 -10.32
C ALA A 142 -9.81 -30.33 -10.19
N MET A 143 -9.23 -31.39 -9.64
CA MET A 143 -7.78 -31.58 -9.53
C MET A 143 -7.11 -31.65 -10.89
N ALA A 144 -7.61 -32.49 -11.82
CA ALA A 144 -7.07 -32.59 -13.18
C ALA A 144 -7.12 -31.24 -13.92
N THR A 145 -8.21 -30.48 -13.73
CA THR A 145 -8.35 -29.13 -14.29
C THR A 145 -7.33 -28.16 -13.67
N CYS A 146 -7.16 -28.22 -12.35
CA CYS A 146 -6.19 -27.41 -11.62
C CYS A 146 -4.74 -27.69 -12.07
N GLU A 147 -4.34 -28.96 -12.15
CA GLU A 147 -3.01 -29.37 -12.59
C GLU A 147 -2.74 -28.94 -14.04
N SER A 148 -3.72 -29.13 -14.93
CA SER A 148 -3.63 -28.63 -16.30
C SER A 148 -3.44 -27.10 -16.34
N SER A 149 -4.12 -26.36 -15.47
CA SER A 149 -3.96 -24.91 -15.36
C SER A 149 -2.61 -24.47 -14.78
N ASN A 150 -1.92 -25.36 -14.03
CA ASN A 150 -0.59 -25.11 -13.47
C ASN A 150 0.54 -25.39 -14.46
N ALA A 151 0.27 -26.07 -15.58
CA ALA A 151 1.26 -26.39 -16.58
C ALA A 151 1.96 -25.12 -17.11
N GLY A 152 3.30 -25.10 -17.04
CA GLY A 152 4.13 -23.99 -17.51
C GLY A 152 4.23 -22.79 -16.55
N LYS A 153 3.59 -22.82 -15.37
CA LYS A 153 3.72 -21.78 -14.34
C LYS A 153 4.88 -22.05 -13.40
N GLU A 154 5.42 -20.98 -12.82
CA GLU A 154 6.51 -21.04 -11.82
C GLU A 154 5.98 -21.48 -10.44
N THR A 155 6.83 -22.06 -9.60
CA THR A 155 6.48 -22.35 -8.20
C THR A 155 6.52 -21.08 -7.37
N TYR A 156 5.53 -20.87 -6.49
CA TYR A 156 5.54 -19.75 -5.56
C TYR A 156 6.49 -20.02 -4.38
N PRO A 157 7.32 -19.05 -3.95
CA PRO A 157 8.32 -19.27 -2.89
C PRO A 157 7.76 -19.67 -1.53
N MET A 158 6.60 -19.14 -1.16
CA MET A 158 5.91 -19.57 0.06
C MET A 158 5.03 -20.78 -0.28
N ASN A 159 5.20 -21.89 0.42
CA ASN A 159 4.33 -23.03 0.23
C ASN A 159 2.88 -22.65 0.60
N ALA A 160 1.93 -23.19 -0.14
CA ALA A 160 0.54 -23.22 0.31
C ALA A 160 0.44 -24.18 1.51
N PHE A 161 -0.31 -23.80 2.55
CA PHE A 161 -0.60 -24.68 3.69
C PHE A 161 -1.94 -25.41 3.56
N ASN A 162 -2.66 -25.22 2.45
CA ASN A 162 -3.84 -26.01 2.12
C ASN A 162 -3.49 -27.51 2.07
N GLY A 163 -4.18 -28.32 2.88
CA GLY A 163 -3.90 -29.75 3.04
C GLY A 163 -2.79 -30.10 4.05
N ILE A 164 -2.01 -29.11 4.51
CA ILE A 164 -1.01 -29.26 5.57
C ILE A 164 -1.61 -28.84 6.93
N LEU A 165 -2.33 -27.73 6.95
CA LEU A 165 -3.06 -27.21 8.10
C LEU A 165 -4.55 -27.21 7.79
N SER A 166 -5.36 -27.53 8.79
CA SER A 166 -6.81 -27.36 8.76
C SER A 166 -7.19 -25.88 8.84
N ASP A 167 -8.42 -25.55 8.41
CA ASP A 167 -8.94 -24.18 8.49
C ASP A 167 -8.91 -23.65 9.94
N LYS A 168 -9.13 -24.52 10.94
CA LYS A 168 -9.06 -24.16 12.36
C LYS A 168 -7.62 -23.84 12.79
N GLU A 169 -6.64 -24.66 12.42
CA GLU A 169 -5.22 -24.41 12.74
C GLU A 169 -4.72 -23.12 12.08
N ILE A 170 -5.17 -22.81 10.86
CA ILE A 170 -4.88 -21.54 10.20
C ILE A 170 -5.50 -20.37 10.98
N ALA A 171 -6.76 -20.49 11.41
CA ALA A 171 -7.41 -19.48 12.24
C ALA A 171 -6.67 -19.26 13.57
N ASP A 172 -6.15 -20.32 14.18
CA ASP A 172 -5.37 -20.28 15.42
C ASP A 172 -4.07 -19.48 15.23
N ILE A 173 -3.33 -19.73 14.13
CA ILE A 173 -2.13 -18.93 13.78
C ILE A 173 -2.49 -17.45 13.61
N VAL A 174 -3.58 -17.13 12.91
CA VAL A 174 -4.01 -15.74 12.71
C VAL A 174 -4.41 -15.09 14.04
N ALA A 175 -5.09 -15.82 14.93
CA ALA A 175 -5.42 -15.34 16.27
C ALA A 175 -4.15 -15.03 17.10
N PHE A 176 -3.13 -15.89 17.02
CA PHE A 176 -1.84 -15.63 17.65
C PHE A 176 -1.17 -14.36 17.11
N LEU A 177 -1.09 -14.19 15.78
CA LEU A 177 -0.53 -12.99 15.15
C LEU A 177 -1.28 -11.71 15.54
N LYS A 178 -2.60 -11.80 15.76
CA LYS A 178 -3.44 -10.69 16.24
C LYS A 178 -3.16 -10.32 17.70
N VAL A 179 -2.89 -11.30 18.56
CA VAL A 179 -2.60 -11.09 19.99
C VAL A 179 -1.23 -10.45 20.22
N ILE A 180 -0.22 -10.84 19.44
CA ILE A 180 1.14 -10.30 19.59
C ILE A 180 1.33 -8.93 18.92
N ALA A 181 0.41 -8.55 18.03
CA ALA A 181 0.50 -7.28 17.33
C ALA A 181 0.33 -6.09 18.29
N PRO A 182 1.07 -4.99 18.07
CA PRO A 182 0.88 -3.78 18.86
C PRO A 182 -0.49 -3.16 18.59
N LYS A 183 -0.92 -2.26 19.49
CA LYS A 183 -2.20 -1.54 19.32
C LYS A 183 -2.18 -0.52 18.17
N GLN A 184 -1.00 0.05 17.90
CA GLN A 184 -0.79 1.07 16.88
C GLN A 184 0.69 1.12 16.49
N ILE A 185 0.94 1.51 15.24
CA ILE A 185 2.25 1.83 14.69
C ILE A 185 2.11 3.05 13.78
N SER A 186 3.23 3.71 13.49
CA SER A 186 3.26 4.90 12.62
C SER A 186 2.94 4.56 11.17
N ASP A 187 2.51 5.57 10.41
CA ASP A 187 2.21 5.38 8.98
C ASP A 187 3.42 4.91 8.17
N LYS A 188 4.62 5.36 8.57
CA LYS A 188 5.89 4.92 7.98
C LYS A 188 6.18 3.46 8.28
N GLU A 189 5.93 2.98 9.51
CA GLU A 189 6.10 1.56 9.84
C GLU A 189 5.12 0.69 9.05
N VAL A 190 3.85 1.10 8.93
CA VAL A 190 2.88 0.40 8.07
C VAL A 190 3.38 0.34 6.62
N PHE A 191 3.89 1.45 6.08
CA PHE A 191 4.45 1.48 4.73
C PHE A 191 5.65 0.54 4.57
N ILE A 192 6.56 0.53 5.55
CA ILE A 192 7.76 -0.32 5.52
C ILE A 192 7.35 -1.80 5.44
N GLU A 193 6.46 -2.23 6.33
CA GLU A 193 5.99 -3.63 6.38
C GLU A 193 5.19 -4.02 5.13
N SER A 194 4.38 -3.09 4.59
CA SER A 194 3.44 -3.38 3.51
C SER A 194 4.06 -3.28 2.11
N CYS A 195 4.98 -2.32 1.90
CA CYS A 195 5.41 -1.91 0.57
C CYS A 195 6.92 -1.94 0.38
N ASN A 196 7.71 -1.67 1.42
CA ASN A 196 9.15 -1.43 1.26
C ASN A 196 9.95 -2.67 0.86
N ARG A 197 9.41 -3.87 1.05
CA ARG A 197 10.03 -5.10 0.54
C ARG A 197 10.29 -5.07 -0.97
N CYS A 198 9.41 -4.41 -1.73
CA CYS A 198 9.53 -4.27 -3.18
C CYS A 198 9.84 -2.82 -3.60
N HIS A 199 9.36 -1.82 -2.85
CA HIS A 199 9.37 -0.44 -3.30
C HIS A 199 10.31 0.45 -2.48
N SER A 200 11.05 1.30 -3.18
CA SER A 200 11.74 2.42 -2.56
C SER A 200 10.79 3.62 -2.38
N ALA A 201 11.15 4.48 -1.44
CA ALA A 201 10.63 5.84 -1.29
C ALA A 201 11.84 6.77 -1.08
N ILE A 202 12.68 6.89 -2.10
CA ILE A 202 14.00 7.54 -2.01
C ILE A 202 13.95 9.04 -1.71
N TYR A 203 12.80 9.70 -1.84
CA TYR A 203 12.66 11.10 -1.41
C TYR A 203 12.20 11.24 0.03
N ASP A 204 11.87 10.16 0.74
CA ASP A 204 11.75 10.18 2.20
C ASP A 204 13.13 10.30 2.87
N LYS A 205 13.77 11.43 2.64
CA LYS A 205 15.03 11.83 3.26
C LYS A 205 14.72 12.43 4.61
N ASN A 206 14.16 11.65 5.55
CA ASN A 206 13.68 12.15 6.84
C ASN A 206 12.47 13.11 6.71
N GLN A 207 11.75 13.09 5.58
CA GLN A 207 10.64 14.00 5.32
C GLN A 207 9.43 13.67 6.18
N TYR A 208 9.09 12.38 6.27
CA TYR A 208 8.00 11.94 7.12
C TYR A 208 8.29 12.25 8.59
N ASP A 209 9.48 11.87 9.06
CA ASP A 209 9.87 12.02 10.46
C ASP A 209 9.96 13.50 10.88
N SER A 210 10.38 14.39 9.97
CA SER A 210 10.46 15.83 10.24
C SER A 210 9.13 16.47 10.68
N LYS A 211 7.98 15.93 10.25
CA LYS A 211 6.66 16.43 10.67
C LYS A 211 6.42 16.22 12.17
N PHE A 212 6.92 15.11 12.71
CA PHE A 212 6.80 14.79 14.13
C PHE A 212 7.90 15.49 14.95
N TYR A 213 9.08 15.66 14.35
CA TYR A 213 10.18 16.39 14.97
C TYR A 213 9.84 17.86 15.19
N ALA A 214 9.05 18.47 14.30
CA ALA A 214 8.58 19.84 14.49
C ALA A 214 7.79 20.02 15.80
N ALA A 215 6.91 19.08 16.15
CA ALA A 215 6.13 19.15 17.39
C ALA A 215 7.01 18.96 18.63
N HIS A 216 7.91 17.98 18.62
CA HIS A 216 8.89 17.76 19.69
C HIS A 216 9.80 18.99 19.86
N ASN A 217 10.43 19.46 18.78
CA ASN A 217 11.29 20.62 18.81
C ASN A 217 10.54 21.88 19.25
N ALA A 218 9.25 22.04 18.89
CA ALA A 218 8.42 23.15 19.36
C ALA A 218 8.11 23.10 20.87
N GLN A 219 8.13 21.91 21.50
CA GLN A 219 8.01 21.76 22.95
C GLN A 219 9.34 22.04 23.67
N VAL A 220 10.46 21.66 23.05
CA VAL A 220 11.81 21.84 23.62
C VAL A 220 12.32 23.28 23.46
N GLN A 221 12.02 23.95 22.33
CA GLN A 221 12.57 25.27 22.01
C GLN A 221 12.22 26.35 23.06
N PRO A 222 11.00 26.43 23.62
CA PRO A 222 10.70 27.36 24.71
C PRO A 222 11.53 27.11 25.97
N LEU A 223 11.83 25.84 26.29
CA LEU A 223 12.68 25.49 27.44
C LEU A 223 14.14 25.90 27.19
N ILE A 224 14.65 25.72 25.97
CA ILE A 224 15.98 26.21 25.57
C ILE A 224 16.04 27.73 25.71
N ASN A 225 15.06 28.45 25.14
CA ASN A 225 15.03 29.91 25.19
C ASN A 225 14.94 30.43 26.64
N ARG A 226 14.16 29.75 27.51
CA ARG A 226 14.12 30.07 28.95
C ARG A 226 15.47 29.80 29.60
N ALA A 227 16.09 28.65 29.39
CA ALA A 227 17.41 28.36 29.95
C ALA A 227 18.48 29.38 29.51
N GLU A 228 18.44 29.84 28.26
CA GLU A 228 19.36 30.86 27.73
C GLU A 228 19.13 32.26 28.31
N ASN A 229 17.87 32.66 28.51
CA ASN A 229 17.52 34.01 28.99
C ASN A 229 17.54 34.12 30.52
N ASP A 230 17.04 33.10 31.21
CA ASP A 230 16.74 33.10 32.64
C ASP A 230 17.81 32.36 33.46
N GLY A 231 18.64 31.54 32.81
CA GLY A 231 19.64 30.68 33.45
C GLY A 231 19.08 29.30 33.85
N GLU A 232 19.96 28.29 33.86
CA GLU A 232 19.56 26.89 34.09
C GLU A 232 18.93 26.64 35.47
N GLU A 233 19.45 27.28 36.53
CA GLU A 233 18.91 27.16 37.90
C GLU A 233 17.48 27.71 38.01
N MET A 234 17.22 28.87 37.40
CA MET A 234 15.89 29.50 37.43
C MET A 234 14.89 28.73 36.57
N LEU A 235 15.33 28.12 35.47
CA LEU A 235 14.51 27.19 34.71
C LEU A 235 14.12 25.99 35.57
N ILE A 236 15.07 25.28 36.17
CA ILE A 236 14.81 24.08 36.99
C ILE A 236 13.78 24.37 38.09
N ALA A 237 13.93 25.52 38.78
CA ALA A 237 13.00 25.92 39.85
C ALA A 237 11.58 26.27 39.36
N SER A 238 11.39 26.50 38.06
CA SER A 238 10.12 26.92 37.45
C SER A 238 9.56 25.92 36.43
N LEU A 239 10.06 24.68 36.42
CA LEU A 239 9.52 23.60 35.59
C LEU A 239 8.15 23.13 36.09
N SER A 240 7.27 22.78 35.16
CA SER A 240 6.07 22.00 35.49
C SER A 240 6.46 20.57 35.86
N GLU A 241 5.57 19.82 36.53
CA GLU A 241 5.81 18.38 36.79
C GLU A 241 6.09 17.59 35.50
N GLN A 242 5.41 17.95 34.41
CA GLN A 242 5.59 17.34 33.10
C GLN A 242 6.97 17.64 32.52
N ASP A 243 7.43 18.90 32.56
CA ASP A 243 8.73 19.29 32.03
C ASP A 243 9.88 18.73 32.89
N ALA A 244 9.69 18.64 34.21
CA ALA A 244 10.65 18.02 35.12
C ALA A 244 10.77 16.50 34.83
N SER A 245 9.65 15.81 34.62
CA SER A 245 9.65 14.41 34.21
C SER A 245 10.34 14.23 32.84
N PHE A 246 10.09 15.13 31.90
CA PHE A 246 10.75 15.12 30.61
C PHE A 246 12.27 15.30 30.72
N LEU A 247 12.75 16.26 31.51
CA LEU A 247 14.18 16.47 31.77
C LEU A 247 14.86 15.24 32.40
N ASN A 248 14.18 14.56 33.32
CA ASN A 248 14.68 13.30 33.89
C ASN A 248 14.77 12.18 32.84
N SER A 249 13.84 12.13 31.88
CA SER A 249 13.91 11.17 30.77
C SER A 249 15.11 11.46 29.86
N LEU A 250 15.43 12.74 29.61
CA LEU A 250 16.61 13.14 28.84
C LEU A 250 17.91 12.79 29.56
N LEU A 251 17.96 12.95 30.89
CA LEU A 251 19.09 12.50 31.70
C LEU A 251 19.32 10.99 31.56
N ALA A 252 18.25 10.19 31.64
CA ALA A 252 18.35 8.73 31.47
C ALA A 252 18.87 8.36 30.08
N GLN A 253 18.40 9.04 29.03
CA GLN A 253 18.89 8.85 27.66
C GLN A 253 20.36 9.24 27.51
N ALA A 254 20.79 10.35 28.11
CA ALA A 254 22.19 10.79 28.08
C ALA A 254 23.11 9.75 28.74
N LYS A 255 22.72 9.22 29.90
CA LYS A 255 23.43 8.11 30.57
C LYS A 255 23.51 6.87 29.68
N SER A 256 22.39 6.48 29.07
CA SER A 256 22.35 5.32 28.17
C SER A 256 23.25 5.50 26.95
N LYS A 257 23.27 6.70 26.37
CA LYS A 257 24.10 7.03 25.21
C LYS A 257 25.58 6.98 25.56
N GLU A 258 25.97 7.49 26.73
CA GLU A 258 27.33 7.39 27.22
C GLU A 258 27.78 5.92 27.37
N LYS A 259 26.94 5.07 27.97
CA LYS A 259 27.21 3.63 28.08
C LYS A 259 27.31 2.95 26.71
N SER A 260 26.48 3.32 25.75
CA SER A 260 26.49 2.73 24.40
C SER A 260 27.76 2.99 23.59
N ALA A 261 28.57 3.98 24.00
CA ALA A 261 29.84 4.30 23.38
C ALA A 261 31.03 3.54 24.01
N LEU A 262 30.79 2.78 25.08
CA LEU A 262 31.79 2.02 25.82
C LEU A 262 31.75 0.53 25.46
N THR A 263 32.88 -0.14 25.64
CA THR A 263 32.98 -1.61 25.60
C THR A 263 32.40 -2.22 26.89
N GLU A 264 32.10 -3.53 26.87
CA GLU A 264 31.54 -4.25 28.03
C GLU A 264 32.39 -4.09 29.30
N SER A 265 33.71 -4.23 29.19
CA SER A 265 34.64 -4.04 30.32
C SER A 265 34.66 -2.61 30.85
N GLU A 266 34.50 -1.60 29.99
CA GLU A 266 34.46 -0.19 30.40
C GLU A 266 33.12 0.17 31.04
N ILE A 267 32.02 -0.46 30.59
CA ILE A 267 30.72 -0.33 31.25
C ILE A 267 30.83 -0.86 32.68
N ASP A 268 31.38 -2.05 32.90
CA ASP A 268 31.53 -2.62 34.25
C ASP A 268 32.34 -1.72 35.19
N GLU A 269 33.38 -1.05 34.68
CA GLU A 269 34.21 -0.13 35.48
C GLU A 269 33.51 1.21 35.76
N HIS A 270 32.72 1.73 34.82
CA HIS A 270 32.17 3.08 34.88
C HIS A 270 30.65 3.16 35.17
N ASN A 271 29.95 2.03 35.27
CA ASN A 271 28.49 1.99 35.37
C ASN A 271 27.95 2.81 36.55
N ASP A 272 28.53 2.64 37.73
CA ASP A 272 28.10 3.35 38.95
C ASP A 272 28.35 4.86 38.83
N SER A 273 29.54 5.24 38.35
CA SER A 273 29.89 6.64 38.09
C SER A 273 28.94 7.31 37.08
N ILE A 274 28.56 6.60 36.01
CA ILE A 274 27.59 7.11 35.02
C ILE A 274 26.18 7.20 35.62
N ASN A 275 25.79 6.23 36.45
CA ASN A 275 24.48 6.23 37.11
C ASN A 275 24.34 7.37 38.13
N ASP A 276 25.42 7.77 38.80
CA ASP A 276 25.42 8.85 39.80
C ASP A 276 25.36 10.25 39.20
N LYS A 277 25.64 10.41 37.89
CA LYS A 277 25.57 11.72 37.23
C LYS A 277 24.16 12.32 37.29
N THR A 278 24.08 13.58 37.67
CA THR A 278 22.84 14.37 37.77
C THR A 278 22.62 15.23 36.51
N ILE A 279 21.51 15.97 36.47
CA ILE A 279 21.25 16.98 35.43
C ILE A 279 22.41 18.01 35.37
N GLU A 280 22.99 18.39 36.52
CA GLU A 280 24.10 19.36 36.58
C GLU A 280 25.36 18.84 35.86
N HIS A 281 25.60 17.52 35.86
CA HIS A 281 26.76 16.92 35.20
C HIS A 281 26.67 17.02 33.67
N TYR A 282 25.46 16.89 33.12
CA TYR A 282 25.24 16.96 31.68
C TYR A 282 24.92 18.40 31.22
N GLY A 283 24.35 19.23 32.08
CA GLY A 283 23.87 20.59 31.79
C GLY A 283 22.48 20.58 31.16
N VAL A 284 21.56 21.44 31.64
CA VAL A 284 20.18 21.49 31.14
C VAL A 284 20.15 21.88 29.67
N LEU A 285 20.93 22.90 29.27
CA LEU A 285 20.97 23.33 27.88
C LEU A 285 21.49 22.23 26.95
N ASN A 286 22.48 21.46 27.38
CA ASN A 286 23.01 20.34 26.59
C ASN A 286 21.99 19.21 26.49
N LEU A 287 21.32 18.84 27.58
CA LEU A 287 20.26 17.82 27.55
C LEU A 287 19.13 18.24 26.59
N LEU A 288 18.65 19.48 26.69
CA LEU A 288 17.60 20.00 25.82
C LEU A 288 18.06 20.09 24.36
N ARG A 289 19.24 20.63 24.07
CA ARG A 289 19.76 20.73 22.70
C ARG A 289 20.03 19.36 22.08
N ASN A 290 20.57 18.41 22.85
CA ASN A 290 20.80 17.05 22.38
C ASN A 290 19.49 16.26 22.17
N SER A 291 18.39 16.72 22.79
CA SER A 291 17.06 16.18 22.54
C SER A 291 16.41 16.71 21.27
N LEU A 292 16.93 17.80 20.66
CA LEU A 292 16.40 18.30 19.40
C LEU A 292 16.62 17.27 18.30
N LEU A 293 15.56 16.99 17.56
CA LEU A 293 15.58 16.02 16.48
C LEU A 293 15.92 16.75 15.17
N GLU A 294 16.90 16.24 14.44
CA GLU A 294 17.34 16.82 13.17
C GLU A 294 16.21 16.74 12.14
N SER A 295 15.66 17.88 11.76
CA SER A 295 14.58 18.00 10.76
C SER A 295 15.11 18.23 9.33
N THR A 296 16.43 18.14 9.13
CA THR A 296 17.02 18.36 7.81
C THR A 296 16.75 17.15 6.91
N PHE A 297 16.65 17.41 5.60
CA PHE A 297 16.35 16.38 4.59
C PHE A 297 17.60 15.74 3.99
N ASN A 298 18.56 15.38 4.84
CA ASN A 298 19.90 14.95 4.44
C ASN A 298 20.16 13.44 4.61
N LYS A 299 19.22 12.69 5.22
CA LYS A 299 19.32 11.23 5.30
C LYS A 299 19.19 10.59 3.92
N GLU A 300 19.79 9.42 3.77
CA GLU A 300 19.49 8.55 2.64
C GLU A 300 18.00 8.22 2.65
N GLY A 301 17.39 8.26 1.46
CA GLY A 301 15.99 7.91 1.31
C GLY A 301 15.75 6.42 1.52
N LEU A 302 14.51 6.06 1.83
CA LEU A 302 14.12 4.68 2.09
C LEU A 302 14.30 3.82 0.82
N GLN A 303 15.23 2.85 0.88
CA GLN A 303 15.49 1.91 -0.22
C GLN A 303 14.67 0.64 -0.05
N ALA A 304 14.28 0.02 -1.17
CA ALA A 304 13.63 -1.29 -1.15
C ALA A 304 14.52 -2.35 -0.49
N ALA A 305 13.91 -3.24 0.30
CA ALA A 305 14.66 -4.29 1.00
C ALA A 305 15.17 -5.39 0.04
N THR A 306 14.55 -5.54 -1.13
CA THR A 306 14.94 -6.52 -2.16
C THR A 306 15.43 -5.80 -3.41
N ASP A 307 16.50 -6.30 -4.03
CA ASP A 307 17.04 -5.74 -5.27
C ASP A 307 15.99 -5.75 -6.40
N SER A 308 15.93 -4.65 -7.17
CA SER A 308 14.95 -4.50 -8.26
C SER A 308 15.08 -5.60 -9.33
N ASN A 309 16.27 -6.14 -9.58
CA ASN A 309 16.44 -7.20 -10.57
C ASN A 309 15.87 -8.53 -10.07
N LEU A 310 16.01 -8.81 -8.76
CA LEU A 310 15.39 -9.97 -8.14
C LEU A 310 13.86 -9.84 -8.17
N ILE A 311 13.31 -8.67 -7.84
CA ILE A 311 11.87 -8.42 -7.97
C ILE A 311 11.40 -8.53 -9.42
N LYS A 312 12.19 -8.07 -10.39
CA LYS A 312 11.85 -8.21 -11.81
C LYS A 312 11.89 -9.66 -12.28
N ALA A 313 12.87 -10.45 -11.87
CA ALA A 313 12.90 -11.88 -12.15
C ALA A 313 11.66 -12.56 -11.54
N TYR A 314 11.36 -12.21 -10.29
CA TYR A 314 10.27 -12.80 -9.52
C TYR A 314 8.87 -12.39 -10.00
N LEU A 315 8.56 -11.10 -10.18
CA LEU A 315 7.23 -10.61 -10.56
C LEU A 315 7.10 -10.25 -12.05
N GLY A 316 8.20 -10.29 -12.80
CA GLY A 316 8.22 -9.96 -14.22
C GLY A 316 8.32 -8.46 -14.55
N ASN A 317 8.37 -7.59 -13.54
CA ASN A 317 8.45 -6.13 -13.72
C ASN A 317 9.28 -5.45 -12.63
N ASN A 318 9.88 -4.31 -12.97
CA ASN A 318 10.57 -3.48 -11.99
C ASN A 318 9.56 -2.75 -11.10
N PRO A 319 9.72 -2.80 -9.76
CA PRO A 319 8.90 -2.00 -8.86
C PRO A 319 9.25 -0.51 -9.03
N PRO A 320 8.28 0.39 -9.23
CA PRO A 320 8.54 1.83 -9.24
C PRO A 320 8.93 2.34 -7.86
N ASP A 321 9.69 3.43 -7.82
CA ASP A 321 9.83 4.26 -6.63
C ASP A 321 8.49 4.96 -6.32
N LEU A 322 8.09 4.94 -5.05
CA LEU A 322 6.79 5.45 -4.62
C LEU A 322 6.83 6.89 -4.09
N SER A 323 7.99 7.54 -4.06
CA SER A 323 8.16 8.89 -3.49
C SER A 323 7.15 9.90 -4.03
N MET A 324 6.87 9.85 -5.33
CA MET A 324 6.02 10.81 -6.03
C MET A 324 4.73 10.17 -6.59
N VAL A 325 4.45 8.90 -6.27
CA VAL A 325 3.33 8.18 -6.89
C VAL A 325 1.98 8.78 -6.52
N ILE A 326 1.85 9.33 -5.31
CA ILE A 326 0.65 10.03 -4.84
C ILE A 326 0.31 11.24 -5.71
N ARG A 327 1.33 11.91 -6.27
CA ARG A 327 1.17 13.08 -7.15
C ARG A 327 0.79 12.68 -8.57
N SER A 328 1.16 11.47 -9.01
CA SER A 328 0.88 10.99 -10.37
C SER A 328 -0.43 10.21 -10.47
N LYS A 329 -0.88 9.57 -9.38
CA LYS A 329 -2.09 8.74 -9.35
C LYS A 329 -3.21 9.31 -8.49
N GLY A 330 -2.88 10.10 -7.46
CA GLY A 330 -3.85 10.60 -6.49
C GLY A 330 -4.21 9.55 -5.43
N THR A 331 -4.82 10.02 -4.35
CA THR A 331 -5.19 9.21 -3.17
C THR A 331 -6.21 8.13 -3.50
N HIS A 332 -7.29 8.51 -4.20
CA HIS A 332 -8.40 7.61 -4.52
C HIS A 332 -7.95 6.43 -5.40
N GLU A 333 -7.11 6.69 -6.40
CA GLU A 333 -6.64 5.63 -7.30
C GLU A 333 -5.70 4.67 -6.60
N LEU A 334 -4.80 5.17 -5.75
CA LEU A 334 -3.87 4.31 -4.99
C LEU A 334 -4.60 3.47 -3.94
N ALA A 335 -5.55 4.05 -3.21
CA ALA A 335 -6.40 3.31 -2.27
C ALA A 335 -7.20 2.22 -3.00
N ALA A 336 -7.71 2.51 -4.19
CA ALA A 336 -8.41 1.52 -5.01
C ALA A 336 -7.48 0.42 -5.58
N PHE A 337 -6.17 0.66 -5.63
CA PHE A 337 -5.19 -0.21 -6.30
C PHE A 337 -4.44 -1.15 -5.36
N ILE A 338 -4.07 -0.71 -4.14
CA ILE A 338 -3.19 -1.47 -3.24
C ILE A 338 -3.74 -2.89 -2.92
N ASN A 339 -5.03 -2.98 -2.61
CA ASN A 339 -5.70 -4.26 -2.34
C ASN A 339 -6.34 -4.90 -3.58
N ASN A 340 -6.30 -4.22 -4.73
CA ASN A 340 -6.80 -4.76 -5.99
C ASN A 340 -5.88 -4.36 -7.16
N PRO A 341 -4.64 -4.87 -7.21
CA PRO A 341 -3.68 -4.49 -8.25
C PRO A 341 -4.03 -5.09 -9.63
N GLN A 342 -4.90 -6.11 -9.63
CA GLN A 342 -5.50 -6.64 -10.85
C GLN A 342 -6.80 -5.93 -11.25
N ARG A 343 -7.08 -4.74 -10.69
CA ARG A 343 -8.24 -3.94 -11.07
C ARG A 343 -8.18 -3.62 -12.57
N VAL A 344 -9.12 -4.21 -13.30
CA VAL A 344 -9.35 -3.99 -14.72
C VAL A 344 -10.70 -3.29 -14.89
N PRO A 345 -10.83 -2.32 -15.81
CA PRO A 345 -12.12 -1.72 -16.14
C PRO A 345 -13.18 -2.76 -16.47
N LEU A 346 -14.40 -2.61 -15.93
CA LEU A 346 -15.48 -3.58 -16.15
C LEU A 346 -15.77 -3.77 -17.65
N ILE A 347 -15.66 -2.70 -18.43
CA ILE A 347 -15.85 -2.72 -19.88
C ILE A 347 -14.81 -3.61 -20.61
N GLU A 348 -13.56 -3.66 -20.12
CA GLU A 348 -12.52 -4.51 -20.71
C GLU A 348 -12.76 -5.98 -20.39
N ILE A 349 -13.27 -6.28 -19.20
CA ILE A 349 -13.67 -7.65 -18.79
C ILE A 349 -14.84 -8.12 -19.67
N GLN A 350 -15.85 -7.28 -19.87
CA GLN A 350 -16.98 -7.59 -20.76
C GLN A 350 -16.51 -7.81 -22.20
N GLN A 351 -15.60 -6.96 -22.68
CA GLN A 351 -15.04 -7.09 -24.03
C GLN A 351 -14.22 -8.37 -24.20
N SER A 352 -13.48 -8.82 -23.18
CA SER A 352 -12.69 -10.06 -23.28
C SER A 352 -13.58 -11.30 -23.39
N ILE A 353 -14.74 -11.30 -22.70
CA ILE A 353 -15.76 -12.34 -22.85
C ILE A 353 -16.33 -12.35 -24.27
N ILE A 354 -16.73 -11.19 -24.80
CA ILE A 354 -17.23 -11.08 -26.18
C ILE A 354 -16.18 -11.57 -27.16
N ASN A 355 -14.92 -11.17 -26.99
CA ASN A 355 -13.82 -11.60 -27.85
C ASN A 355 -13.61 -13.12 -27.83
N LYS A 356 -13.76 -13.77 -26.66
CA LYS A 356 -13.70 -15.23 -26.55
C LYS A 356 -14.84 -15.90 -27.29
N LEU A 357 -16.07 -15.43 -27.10
CA LEU A 357 -17.24 -15.97 -27.79
C LEU A 357 -17.12 -15.85 -29.30
N VAL A 358 -16.63 -14.70 -29.79
CA VAL A 358 -16.34 -14.49 -31.22
C VAL A 358 -15.27 -15.46 -31.71
N LYS A 359 -14.18 -15.62 -30.94
CA LYS A 359 -13.11 -16.56 -31.27
C LYS A 359 -13.65 -17.99 -31.37
N ASP A 360 -14.46 -18.44 -30.42
CA ASP A 360 -15.02 -19.79 -30.42
C ASP A 360 -15.93 -20.02 -31.63
N LYS A 361 -16.75 -19.02 -32.01
CA LYS A 361 -17.56 -19.10 -33.23
C LYS A 361 -16.74 -19.14 -34.52
N ARG A 362 -15.64 -18.38 -34.58
CA ARG A 362 -14.70 -18.47 -35.70
C ARG A 362 -14.11 -19.87 -35.82
N GLU A 363 -13.70 -20.49 -34.70
CA GLU A 363 -13.15 -21.84 -34.72
C GLU A 363 -14.19 -22.91 -35.07
N GLU A 364 -15.43 -22.78 -34.59
CA GLU A 364 -16.56 -23.65 -34.99
C GLU A 364 -16.79 -23.60 -36.51
N GLU A 365 -16.79 -22.40 -37.10
CA GLU A 365 -16.97 -22.25 -38.54
C GLU A 365 -15.78 -22.79 -39.34
N LYS A 366 -14.55 -22.55 -38.89
CA LYS A 366 -13.35 -23.12 -39.51
C LYS A 366 -13.41 -24.65 -39.51
N ALA A 367 -13.85 -25.24 -38.40
CA ALA A 367 -14.02 -26.69 -38.27
C ALA A 367 -15.15 -27.24 -39.16
N ALA A 368 -16.17 -26.43 -39.47
CA ALA A 368 -17.27 -26.80 -40.34
C ALA A 368 -16.95 -26.67 -41.85
N LEU A 369 -15.79 -26.14 -42.24
CA LEU A 369 -15.38 -26.06 -43.64
C LEU A 369 -15.25 -27.44 -44.29
N SER A 370 -15.64 -27.54 -45.56
CA SER A 370 -15.59 -28.81 -46.30
C SER A 370 -14.18 -29.43 -46.29
N PRO A 371 -14.07 -30.74 -46.01
CA PRO A 371 -12.78 -31.42 -45.98
C PRO A 371 -12.09 -31.41 -47.35
N ASN A 372 -12.87 -31.30 -48.44
CA ASN A 372 -12.41 -31.37 -49.84
C ASN A 372 -11.78 -30.08 -50.38
N LEU A 373 -11.77 -29.00 -49.60
CA LEU A 373 -11.13 -27.73 -50.01
C LEU A 373 -9.61 -27.88 -50.07
N SER A 374 -8.98 -27.28 -51.09
CA SER A 374 -7.52 -27.17 -51.15
C SER A 374 -6.98 -26.28 -50.02
N GLN A 375 -5.70 -26.45 -49.68
CA GLN A 375 -5.02 -25.66 -48.65
C GLN A 375 -5.20 -24.14 -48.88
N LYS A 376 -5.03 -23.69 -50.13
CA LYS A 376 -5.12 -22.29 -50.52
C LYS A 376 -6.53 -21.71 -50.36
N GLU A 377 -7.56 -22.53 -50.62
CA GLU A 377 -8.96 -22.13 -50.42
C GLU A 377 -9.30 -22.04 -48.93
N LYS A 378 -8.83 -22.98 -48.11
CA LYS A 378 -8.99 -22.93 -46.65
C LYS A 378 -8.34 -21.69 -46.05
N GLU A 379 -7.12 -21.36 -46.47
CA GLU A 379 -6.43 -20.14 -46.02
C GLU A 379 -7.18 -18.85 -46.40
N ALA A 380 -7.76 -18.80 -47.60
CA ALA A 380 -8.55 -17.64 -48.03
C ALA A 380 -9.85 -17.49 -47.19
N LEU A 381 -10.52 -18.61 -46.89
CA LEU A 381 -11.71 -18.62 -46.04
C LEU A 381 -11.38 -18.29 -44.58
N TYR A 382 -10.28 -18.82 -44.04
CA TYR A 382 -9.83 -18.48 -42.69
C TYR A 382 -9.62 -16.97 -42.53
N LYS A 383 -9.00 -16.30 -43.51
CA LYS A 383 -8.84 -14.84 -43.50
C LYS A 383 -10.18 -14.10 -43.48
N GLN A 384 -11.19 -14.60 -44.18
CA GLN A 384 -12.54 -13.99 -44.15
C GLN A 384 -13.23 -14.25 -42.81
N ILE A 385 -13.10 -15.44 -42.25
CA ILE A 385 -13.67 -15.81 -40.95
C ILE A 385 -13.03 -14.99 -39.82
N ASP A 386 -11.73 -14.76 -39.87
CA ASP A 386 -10.98 -14.00 -38.87
C ASP A 386 -11.34 -12.51 -38.82
N LEU A 387 -11.98 -11.97 -39.87
CA LEU A 387 -12.48 -10.59 -39.92
C LEU A 387 -13.89 -10.44 -39.31
N ARG A 388 -14.61 -11.53 -39.04
CA ARG A 388 -15.99 -11.48 -38.54
C ARG A 388 -16.04 -11.11 -37.07
N ASP A 389 -16.83 -10.12 -36.72
CA ASP A 389 -16.92 -9.58 -35.36
C ASP A 389 -18.17 -10.09 -34.61
N ALA A 390 -18.41 -9.54 -33.42
CA ALA A 390 -19.57 -9.87 -32.62
C ALA A 390 -20.90 -9.54 -33.32
N GLN A 391 -20.94 -8.48 -34.14
CA GLN A 391 -22.13 -8.10 -34.89
C GLN A 391 -22.46 -9.15 -35.94
N TYR A 392 -21.46 -9.66 -36.67
CA TYR A 392 -21.64 -10.73 -37.65
C TYR A 392 -22.27 -11.99 -37.04
N TYR A 393 -21.78 -12.41 -35.87
CA TYR A 393 -22.27 -13.61 -35.18
C TYR A 393 -23.49 -13.36 -34.29
N HIS A 394 -24.02 -12.14 -34.25
CA HIS A 394 -25.08 -11.72 -33.33
C HIS A 394 -24.76 -12.05 -31.85
N ILE A 395 -23.49 -11.94 -31.47
CA ILE A 395 -23.02 -12.17 -30.11
C ILE A 395 -23.27 -10.92 -29.28
N ALA A 396 -24.03 -11.08 -28.22
CA ALA A 396 -24.16 -10.12 -27.13
C ALA A 396 -23.55 -10.70 -25.85
N LEU A 397 -23.33 -9.82 -24.87
CA LEU A 397 -22.88 -10.25 -23.56
C LEU A 397 -23.94 -11.18 -22.92
N PRO A 398 -23.56 -12.37 -22.43
CA PRO A 398 -24.51 -13.30 -21.82
C PRO A 398 -25.02 -12.77 -20.47
N ALA A 399 -26.09 -13.36 -19.95
CA ALA A 399 -26.56 -13.04 -18.59
C ALA A 399 -25.47 -13.39 -17.56
N ASN A 400 -25.19 -12.47 -16.63
CA ASN A 400 -24.16 -12.63 -15.61
C ASN A 400 -24.58 -13.60 -14.49
N THR A 401 -24.63 -14.90 -14.79
CA THR A 401 -25.04 -15.95 -13.84
C THR A 401 -23.93 -16.34 -12.86
N ALA A 402 -22.67 -16.00 -13.15
CA ALA A 402 -21.51 -16.33 -12.33
C ALA A 402 -21.23 -15.31 -11.21
N LYS A 403 -21.98 -14.19 -11.16
CA LYS A 403 -21.75 -13.13 -10.16
C LYS A 403 -22.05 -13.61 -8.75
N SER A 404 -21.21 -13.19 -7.81
CA SER A 404 -21.49 -13.34 -6.38
C SER A 404 -22.64 -12.42 -5.95
N PRO A 405 -23.33 -12.69 -4.82
CA PRO A 405 -24.39 -11.82 -4.30
C PRO A 405 -23.96 -10.37 -4.04
N TRP A 406 -22.67 -10.16 -3.78
CA TRP A 406 -22.06 -8.86 -3.52
C TRP A 406 -21.56 -8.13 -4.79
N GLN A 407 -21.56 -8.79 -5.96
CA GLN A 407 -21.12 -8.19 -7.22
C GLN A 407 -22.27 -7.48 -7.93
N SER A 408 -21.95 -6.37 -8.60
CA SER A 408 -22.90 -5.69 -9.48
C SER A 408 -23.24 -6.56 -10.69
N ASN A 409 -24.35 -6.27 -11.35
CA ASN A 409 -24.73 -7.02 -12.56
C ASN A 409 -23.73 -6.83 -13.70
N ASP A 410 -23.05 -5.69 -13.75
CA ASP A 410 -22.06 -5.34 -14.77
C ASP A 410 -20.65 -5.88 -14.46
N ASP A 411 -20.44 -6.47 -13.27
CA ASP A 411 -19.18 -7.09 -12.88
C ASP A 411 -19.11 -8.56 -13.33
N TYR A 412 -18.51 -8.78 -14.49
CA TYR A 412 -18.32 -10.10 -15.10
C TYR A 412 -17.01 -10.79 -14.68
N THR A 413 -16.34 -10.32 -13.62
CA THR A 413 -15.02 -10.83 -13.20
C THR A 413 -15.02 -12.35 -13.02
N ASN A 414 -16.02 -12.90 -12.32
CA ASN A 414 -16.12 -14.35 -12.09
C ASN A 414 -16.25 -15.13 -13.39
N MET A 415 -17.13 -14.66 -14.29
CA MET A 415 -17.34 -15.31 -15.60
C MET A 415 -16.07 -15.26 -16.44
N ALA A 416 -15.37 -14.13 -16.46
CA ALA A 416 -14.11 -14.00 -17.20
C ALA A 416 -13.01 -14.92 -16.64
N GLN A 417 -12.97 -15.10 -15.30
CA GLN A 417 -12.07 -16.05 -14.65
C GLN A 417 -12.40 -17.50 -15.02
N GLU A 418 -13.67 -17.90 -14.92
CA GLU A 418 -14.15 -19.24 -15.30
C GLU A 418 -13.87 -19.57 -16.77
N MET A 419 -14.02 -18.58 -17.65
CA MET A 419 -13.75 -18.71 -19.09
C MET A 419 -12.25 -18.62 -19.45
N GLY A 420 -11.37 -18.33 -18.48
CA GLY A 420 -9.93 -18.18 -18.71
C GLY A 420 -9.56 -16.96 -19.57
N VAL A 421 -10.38 -15.91 -19.56
CA VAL A 421 -10.26 -14.72 -20.42
C VAL A 421 -10.15 -13.41 -19.62
N MET A 422 -10.01 -13.52 -18.29
CA MET A 422 -9.78 -12.37 -17.43
C MET A 422 -8.53 -11.61 -17.93
N PRO A 423 -8.65 -10.33 -18.30
CA PRO A 423 -7.50 -9.54 -18.70
C PRO A 423 -6.44 -9.52 -17.60
N GLN A 424 -5.17 -9.53 -17.99
CA GLN A 424 -4.10 -9.50 -17.00
C GLN A 424 -3.98 -8.09 -16.42
N GLY A 425 -4.09 -8.01 -15.09
CA GLY A 425 -3.83 -6.80 -14.34
C GLY A 425 -2.35 -6.45 -14.24
N LYS A 426 -1.98 -5.62 -13.26
CA LYS A 426 -0.56 -5.35 -12.99
C LYS A 426 0.08 -6.55 -12.30
N SER A 427 1.38 -6.72 -12.48
CA SER A 427 2.19 -7.77 -11.83
C SER A 427 2.32 -7.64 -10.31
N MET A 428 1.75 -6.59 -9.71
CA MET A 428 1.82 -6.35 -8.28
C MET A 428 0.88 -7.34 -7.54
N PRO A 429 1.35 -8.02 -6.48
CA PRO A 429 0.48 -8.83 -5.64
C PRO A 429 -0.49 -7.97 -4.84
N ARG A 430 -1.70 -8.48 -4.60
CA ARG A 430 -2.63 -7.91 -3.61
C ARG A 430 -1.95 -7.91 -2.25
N VAL A 431 -1.97 -6.77 -1.56
CA VAL A 431 -1.26 -6.59 -0.29
C VAL A 431 -2.07 -7.12 0.90
N GLY A 432 -3.40 -6.94 0.90
CA GLY A 432 -4.26 -7.48 1.95
C GLY A 432 -4.41 -6.59 3.18
N LEU A 433 -4.23 -5.28 3.02
CA LEU A 433 -4.27 -4.31 4.11
C LEU A 433 -5.68 -4.15 4.68
N THR A 434 -5.77 -3.95 5.99
CA THR A 434 -6.97 -3.36 6.59
C THR A 434 -7.22 -1.96 6.02
N LYS A 435 -8.46 -1.47 6.08
CA LYS A 435 -8.79 -0.11 5.63
C LYS A 435 -7.98 0.96 6.36
N GLN A 436 -7.70 0.74 7.64
CA GLN A 436 -6.86 1.65 8.43
C GLN A 436 -5.41 1.62 7.94
N ALA A 437 -4.81 0.43 7.78
CA ALA A 437 -3.44 0.31 7.31
C ALA A 437 -3.25 0.90 5.90
N GLU A 438 -4.22 0.72 5.01
CA GLU A 438 -4.18 1.37 3.69
C GLU A 438 -4.23 2.90 3.80
N ALA A 439 -5.10 3.45 4.65
CA ALA A 439 -5.16 4.88 4.89
C ALA A 439 -3.83 5.42 5.44
N GLN A 440 -3.15 4.64 6.29
CA GLN A 440 -1.81 4.96 6.79
C GLN A 440 -0.76 4.94 5.67
N VAL A 441 -0.76 3.93 4.79
CA VAL A 441 0.11 3.91 3.59
C VAL A 441 -0.11 5.16 2.73
N ILE A 442 -1.36 5.53 2.47
CA ILE A 442 -1.69 6.74 1.70
C ILE A 442 -1.23 8.02 2.42
N SER A 443 -1.40 8.10 3.74
CA SER A 443 -0.96 9.22 4.58
C SER A 443 0.56 9.40 4.52
N TYR A 444 1.32 8.30 4.63
CA TYR A 444 2.77 8.30 4.46
C TYR A 444 3.16 8.81 3.07
N LEU A 445 2.60 8.23 2.01
CA LEU A 445 2.88 8.63 0.62
C LEU A 445 2.54 10.10 0.36
N GLN A 446 1.41 10.59 0.87
CA GLN A 446 1.02 12.00 0.76
C GLN A 446 2.00 12.92 1.48
N THR A 447 2.48 12.49 2.64
CA THR A 447 3.45 13.25 3.44
C THR A 447 4.78 13.43 2.71
N ILE A 448 5.30 12.37 2.09
CA ILE A 448 6.60 12.44 1.38
C ILE A 448 6.46 13.00 -0.04
N GLY A 449 5.34 12.77 -0.72
CA GLY A 449 5.11 13.25 -2.09
C GLY A 449 4.62 14.69 -2.17
N ASP A 450 4.14 15.25 -1.06
CA ASP A 450 3.66 16.63 -0.95
C ASP A 450 3.93 17.23 0.44
N SER A 451 5.20 17.24 0.85
CA SER A 451 5.64 17.68 2.19
C SER A 451 5.25 19.13 2.53
N LYS A 452 4.94 19.95 1.53
CA LYS A 452 4.52 21.36 1.66
C LYS A 452 3.05 21.61 1.38
N LYS A 453 2.23 20.56 1.41
CA LYS A 453 0.79 20.67 1.17
C LYS A 453 0.11 21.63 2.15
N GLU A 454 0.32 21.46 3.45
CA GLU A 454 -0.34 22.28 4.49
C GLU A 454 0.10 23.75 4.39
N ASP A 455 1.40 24.00 4.23
CA ASP A 455 1.95 25.35 4.00
C ASP A 455 1.31 26.00 2.77
N ARG A 456 1.18 25.25 1.66
CA ARG A 456 0.58 25.74 0.41
C ARG A 456 -0.91 26.00 0.55
N ASP A 457 -1.65 25.12 1.20
CA ASP A 457 -3.10 25.25 1.38
C ASP A 457 -3.43 26.47 2.27
N SER A 458 -2.62 26.69 3.32
CA SER A 458 -2.70 27.89 4.18
C SER A 458 -2.36 29.18 3.43
N LEU A 459 -1.21 29.23 2.73
CA LEU A 459 -0.79 30.40 1.96
C LEU A 459 -1.73 30.71 0.79
N GLY A 460 -2.33 29.69 0.18
CA GLY A 460 -3.27 29.83 -0.93
C GLY A 460 -4.47 30.71 -0.57
N LEU A 461 -5.02 30.55 0.64
CA LEU A 461 -6.12 31.37 1.13
C LEU A 461 -5.73 32.84 1.25
N TRP A 462 -4.52 33.11 1.75
CA TRP A 462 -3.97 34.47 1.84
C TRP A 462 -3.76 35.11 0.47
N PHE A 463 -3.25 34.35 -0.51
CA PHE A 463 -3.09 34.84 -1.88
C PHE A 463 -4.43 35.16 -2.53
N ILE A 464 -5.44 34.29 -2.37
CA ILE A 464 -6.79 34.53 -2.89
C ILE A 464 -7.35 35.83 -2.29
N ALA A 465 -7.26 36.00 -0.97
CA ALA A 465 -7.72 37.22 -0.30
C ALA A 465 -6.98 38.48 -0.80
N PHE A 466 -5.65 38.40 -0.96
CA PHE A 466 -4.85 39.50 -1.51
C PHE A 466 -5.29 39.87 -2.93
N PHE A 467 -5.48 38.91 -3.82
CA PHE A 467 -5.90 39.17 -5.19
C PHE A 467 -7.32 39.73 -5.29
N VAL A 468 -8.22 39.33 -4.40
CA VAL A 468 -9.56 39.92 -4.30
C VAL A 468 -9.46 41.39 -3.90
N LEU A 469 -8.66 41.72 -2.87
CA LEU A 469 -8.46 43.10 -2.42
C LEU A 469 -7.78 43.95 -3.50
N LEU A 470 -6.71 43.45 -4.10
CA LEU A 470 -5.98 44.14 -5.17
C LEU A 470 -6.89 44.41 -6.36
N SER A 471 -7.72 43.43 -6.74
CA SER A 471 -8.70 43.55 -7.82
C SER A 471 -9.75 44.61 -7.51
N ALA A 472 -10.24 44.69 -6.27
CA ALA A 472 -11.16 45.75 -5.83
C ALA A 472 -10.50 47.15 -5.89
N LEU A 473 -9.27 47.29 -5.39
CA LEU A 473 -8.53 48.56 -5.45
C LEU A 473 -8.21 48.98 -6.88
N ALA A 474 -7.76 48.05 -7.72
CA ALA A 474 -7.50 48.31 -9.14
C ALA A 474 -8.79 48.71 -9.88
N TYR A 475 -9.93 48.08 -9.56
CA TYR A 475 -11.22 48.45 -10.10
C TYR A 475 -11.64 49.87 -9.67
N MET A 476 -11.49 50.21 -8.38
CA MET A 476 -11.77 51.57 -7.88
C MET A 476 -10.86 52.61 -8.53
N TRP A 477 -9.56 52.32 -8.65
CA TRP A 477 -8.59 53.22 -9.27
C TRP A 477 -8.89 53.43 -10.75
N LYS A 478 -9.15 52.36 -11.51
CA LYS A 478 -9.60 52.45 -12.90
C LYS A 478 -10.86 53.32 -12.99
N THR A 479 -11.87 53.05 -12.18
CA THR A 479 -13.13 53.81 -12.20
C THR A 479 -12.89 55.30 -11.93
N LYS A 480 -11.95 55.63 -11.03
CA LYS A 480 -11.57 57.01 -10.73
C LYS A 480 -10.85 57.70 -11.90
N ILE A 481 -9.83 57.05 -12.50
CA ILE A 481 -8.99 57.65 -13.55
C ILE A 481 -9.78 57.84 -14.86
N TRP A 482 -10.63 56.88 -15.20
CA TRP A 482 -11.32 56.86 -16.49
C TRP A 482 -12.71 57.52 -16.44
N ARG A 483 -13.13 58.03 -15.27
CA ARG A 483 -14.44 58.66 -15.06
C ARG A 483 -14.73 59.82 -16.03
N ASP A 484 -13.69 60.54 -16.44
CA ASP A 484 -13.84 61.77 -17.23
C ASP A 484 -13.65 61.51 -18.74
N LEU A 485 -13.31 60.28 -19.13
CA LEU A 485 -13.13 59.86 -20.53
C LEU A 485 -14.33 59.04 -21.06
N HIS A 486 -15.10 58.40 -20.18
CA HIS A 486 -16.27 57.59 -20.52
C HIS A 486 -17.41 57.71 -19.50
#